data_AF-A0A1W1WKW5-F1
#
_entry.id   AF-A0A1W1WKW5-F1
#
_cell.length_a   1.000
_cell.length_b   1.000
_cell.length_c   1.000
_cell.angle_alpha   90.00
_cell.angle_beta   90.00
_cell.angle_gamma   90.00
#
_symmetry.space_group_name_H-M   'P 1'
#
loop_
_entity.id
_entity.type
_entity.pdbx_description
1 polymer ?
#
loop_
_entity_poly.entity_id
_entity_poly.type
_entity_poly.pdbx_seq_one_letter_code
_entity_poly.pdbx_strand_id
1 'polypeptide(L)' 'MVDNFSEFERLLARYQLAWEQWDWADTLHQEQANAELTAAVTALNTYIQEQKGLKGIPTRSRHHTVLYPRFRRHQVS' A
#
# COMPACT_ATOMS: atom_id res chain seq x y z
N MET A 1 -4.44 -22.45 16.89
CA MET A 1 -4.86 -21.05 16.73
C MET A 1 -3.93 -20.43 15.72
N VAL A 2 -4.43 -19.74 14.69
CA VAL A 2 -3.58 -18.99 13.76
C VAL A 2 -3.35 -17.63 14.41
N ASP A 3 -2.13 -17.36 14.85
CA ASP A 3 -1.77 -16.08 15.47
C ASP A 3 -1.85 -14.98 14.42
N ASN A 4 -2.91 -14.18 14.46
CA ASN A 4 -3.12 -13.05 13.55
C ASN A 4 -1.91 -12.09 13.51
N PHE A 5 -1.20 -11.94 14.63
CA PHE A 5 0.00 -11.12 14.70
C PHE A 5 1.13 -11.67 13.81
N SER A 6 1.27 -13.00 13.76
CA SER A 6 2.27 -13.69 12.93
C SER A 6 1.99 -13.52 11.42
N GLU A 7 0.72 -13.47 11.01
CA GLU A 7 0.39 -13.27 9.59
C GLU A 7 0.66 -11.82 9.14
N PHE A 8 0.38 -10.83 9.99
CA PHE A 8 0.75 -9.44 9.69
C PHE A 8 2.27 -9.27 9.56
N GLU A 9 3.04 -9.81 10.49
CA GLU A 9 4.52 -9.75 10.46
C GLU A 9 5.08 -10.43 9.21
N ARG A 10 4.52 -11.57 8.82
CA ARG A 10 4.89 -12.27 7.58
C ARG A 10 4.60 -11.44 6.34
N LEU A 11 3.44 -10.80 6.26
CA LEU A 11 3.08 -9.94 5.12
C LEU A 11 3.94 -8.67 5.08
N LEU A 12 4.27 -8.10 6.24
CA LEU A 12 5.18 -6.96 6.35
C LEU A 12 6.59 -7.32 5.88
N ALA A 13 7.13 -8.46 6.31
CA ALA A 13 8.43 -8.95 5.86
C ALA A 13 8.45 -9.17 4.34
N ARG A 14 7.37 -9.73 3.76
CA ARG A 14 7.23 -9.89 2.31
C ARG A 14 7.25 -8.55 1.58
N TYR A 15 6.55 -7.54 2.11
CA TYR A 15 6.57 -6.20 1.54
C TYR A 15 7.98 -5.58 1.57
N GLN A 16 8.68 -5.68 2.71
CA GLN A 16 10.04 -5.16 2.85
C GLN A 16 11.00 -5.80 1.84
N LEU A 17 10.95 -7.13 1.70
CA LEU A 17 11.78 -7.83 0.71
C LEU A 17 11.45 -7.42 -0.73
N ALA A 18 10.17 -7.29 -1.08
CA ALA A 18 9.75 -6.88 -2.42
C ALA A 18 10.14 -5.42 -2.72
N TRP A 19 10.12 -4.55 -1.70
CA TRP A 19 10.60 -3.18 -1.82
C TRP A 19 12.10 -3.13 -2.12
N GLU A 20 12.91 -3.89 -1.37
CA GLU A 20 14.34 -3.99 -1.64
C GLU A 20 14.60 -4.53 -3.04
N GLN A 21 13.90 -5.59 -3.47
CA GLN A 21 14.04 -6.13 -4.82
C GLN A 21 13.71 -5.10 -5.91
N TRP A 22 12.72 -4.24 -5.68
CA TRP A 22 12.37 -3.18 -6.62
C TRP A 22 13.40 -2.04 -6.63
N ASP A 23 13.93 -1.64 -5.47
CA ASP A 23 14.94 -0.58 -5.33
C ASP A 23 16.26 -0.95 -6.04
N TRP A 24 16.64 -2.23 -5.99
CA TRP A 24 17.86 -2.76 -6.61
C TRP A 24 17.63 -3.40 -8.00
N ALA A 25 16.42 -3.34 -8.56
CA ALA A 25 16.12 -4.00 -9.83
C ALA A 25 16.76 -3.26 -11.03
N ASP A 26 17.52 -4.00 -11.83
CA ASP A 26 17.92 -3.55 -13.16
C ASP A 26 16.72 -3.45 -14.12
N THR A 27 16.88 -2.72 -15.23
CA THR A 27 15.83 -2.47 -16.23
C THR A 27 15.16 -3.74 -16.77
N LEU A 28 15.89 -4.87 -16.82
CA LEU A 28 15.36 -6.16 -17.26
C LEU A 28 14.40 -6.80 -16.24
N HIS A 29 14.62 -6.55 -14.95
CA HIS A 29 13.86 -7.14 -13.85
C HIS A 29 12.86 -6.17 -13.22
N GLN A 30 12.86 -4.90 -13.65
CA GLN A 30 12.03 -3.84 -13.08
C GLN A 30 10.54 -4.15 -13.14
N GLU A 31 10.04 -4.73 -14.25
CA GLU A 31 8.64 -5.12 -14.38
C GLU A 31 8.27 -6.25 -13.40
N GLN A 32 9.14 -7.24 -13.27
CA GLN A 32 8.95 -8.36 -12.35
C GLN A 32 8.97 -7.89 -10.89
N ALA A 33 9.96 -7.07 -10.51
CA ALA A 33 10.06 -6.53 -9.17
C ALA A 33 8.85 -5.62 -8.83
N ASN A 34 8.36 -4.85 -9.81
CA ASN A 34 7.16 -4.03 -9.63
C ASN A 34 5.89 -4.90 -9.45
N ALA A 35 5.79 -6.01 -10.18
CA ALA A 35 4.69 -6.97 -10.02
C ALA A 35 4.70 -7.62 -8.62
N GLU A 36 5.87 -8.03 -8.13
CA GLU A 36 6.03 -8.60 -6.79
C GLU A 36 5.72 -7.57 -5.68
N LEU A 37 6.19 -6.34 -5.82
CA LEU A 37 5.87 -5.25 -4.90
C LEU A 37 4.36 -4.97 -4.87
N THR A 38 3.73 -4.91 -6.05
CA THR A 38 2.28 -4.72 -6.18
C THR A 38 1.51 -5.85 -5.50
N ALA A 39 1.93 -7.11 -5.69
CA ALA A 39 1.33 -8.26 -5.05
C ALA A 39 1.48 -8.22 -3.53
N ALA A 40 2.66 -7.86 -3.01
CA ALA A 40 2.92 -7.75 -1.57
C ALA A 40 2.06 -6.65 -0.92
N VAL A 41 1.99 -5.46 -1.55
CA VAL A 41 1.14 -4.35 -1.10
C VAL A 41 -0.34 -4.74 -1.11
N THR A 42 -0.78 -5.44 -2.16
CA THR A 42 -2.18 -5.89 -2.27
C THR A 42 -2.54 -6.87 -1.17
N ALA A 43 -1.67 -7.86 -0.90
CA ALA A 43 -1.89 -8.84 0.15
C ALA A 43 -1.96 -8.19 1.54
N LEU A 44 -1.03 -7.27 1.85
CA LEU A 44 -1.02 -6.55 3.13
C LEU A 44 -2.27 -5.69 3.30
N ASN A 45 -2.69 -4.97 2.25
CA ASN A 45 -3.91 -4.17 2.29
C ASN A 45 -5.17 -5.01 2.47
N THR A 46 -5.29 -6.14 1.75
CA THR A 46 -6.41 -7.07 1.92
C THR A 46 -6.50 -7.55 3.36
N TYR A 47 -5.38 -7.97 3.95
CA TYR A 47 -5.34 -8.39 5.35
C TYR A 47 -5.78 -7.27 6.30
N ILE A 48 -5.28 -6.05 6.14
CA ILE A 48 -5.68 -4.90 6.97
C ILE A 48 -7.19 -4.64 6.84
N GLN A 49 -7.76 -4.78 5.64
CA GLN A 49 -9.19 -4.58 5.41
C GLN A 49 -10.04 -5.68 6.08
N GLU A 50 -9.61 -6.93 6.00
CA GLU A 50 -10.26 -8.04 6.71
C GLU A 50 -10.25 -7.80 8.22
N GLN A 51 -9.09 -7.41 8.78
CA GLN A 51 -8.98 -7.09 10.21
C GLN A 51 -9.85 -5.89 10.63
N LYS A 52 -9.99 -4.87 9.77
CA LYS A 52 -10.92 -3.74 10.02
C LYS A 52 -12.38 -4.20 10.02
N GLY A 53 -12.76 -5.02 9.05
CA GLY A 53 -14.11 -5.60 8.96
C GLY A 53 -14.47 -6.44 10.19
N LEU A 54 -13.53 -7.27 10.67
CA LEU A 54 -13.69 -8.05 11.89
C LEU A 54 -13.87 -7.18 13.15
N LYS A 55 -13.29 -5.97 13.17
CA LYS A 55 -13.41 -5.00 14.27
C LYS A 55 -14.61 -4.05 14.13
N GLY A 56 -15.46 -4.22 13.11
CA GLY A 56 -16.59 -3.33 12.84
C GLY A 56 -16.19 -1.92 12.40
N ILE A 57 -14.92 -1.73 12.03
CA ILE A 57 -14.42 -0.46 11.49
C ILE A 57 -14.72 -0.46 9.99
N PRO A 58 -15.36 0.58 9.43
CA PRO A 58 -15.66 0.63 8.01
C PRO A 58 -14.37 0.51 7.18
N THR A 59 -14.31 -0.51 6.33
CA THR A 59 -13.17 -0.86 5.46
C THR A 59 -12.90 0.20 4.40
N ARG A 60 -13.93 0.95 4.02
CA ARG A 60 -13.79 2.14 3.17
C ARG A 60 -13.85 3.39 4.03
N SER A 61 -12.69 3.96 4.35
CA SER A 61 -12.64 5.41 4.55
C SER A 61 -13.15 6.04 3.25
N ARG A 62 -14.22 6.84 3.35
CA ARG A 62 -14.67 7.74 2.28
C ARG A 62 -13.43 8.33 1.61
N HIS A 63 -13.38 8.27 0.28
CA HIS A 63 -12.34 8.89 -0.53
C HIS A 63 -11.96 10.23 0.08
N HIS A 64 -10.72 10.37 0.57
CA HIS A 64 -10.12 11.68 0.74
C HIS A 64 -9.99 12.23 -0.67
N THR A 65 -11.02 12.95 -1.13
CA THR A 65 -10.85 13.90 -2.23
C THR A 65 -9.77 14.85 -1.75
N VAL A 66 -8.55 14.66 -2.26
CA VAL A 66 -7.48 15.65 -2.13
C VAL A 66 -7.97 16.87 -2.89
N LEU A 67 -8.69 17.75 -2.20
CA LEU A 67 -9.00 19.09 -2.67
C LEU A 67 -7.65 19.82 -2.69
N TYR A 68 -6.94 19.72 -3.81
CA TYR A 68 -5.86 20.65 -4.09
C TYR A 68 -6.46 22.06 -4.02
N PRO A 69 -6.04 22.93 -3.08
CA PRO A 69 -6.37 24.33 -3.19
C PRO A 69 -5.70 24.80 -4.47
N ARG A 70 -6.50 25.06 -5.51
CA ARG A 70 -6.03 25.82 -6.68
C ARG A 70 -5.54 27.16 -6.15
N PHE A 71 -4.22 27.30 -5.98
CA PHE A 71 -3.60 28.60 -5.84
C PHE A 71 -3.92 29.40 -7.11
N ARG A 72 -5.00 30.18 -7.09
CA ARG A 72 -5.18 31.28 -8.02
C ARG A 72 -4.05 32.26 -7.72
N ARG A 73 -2.97 32.20 -8.50
CA ARG A 73 -2.08 33.34 -8.67
C ARG A 73 -2.94 34.48 -9.20
N HIS A 74 -3.30 35.41 -8.32
CA HIS A 74 -3.73 36.75 -8.70
C HIS A 74 -2.54 37.37 -9.43
N GLN A 75 -2.57 37.33 -10.76
CA GLN A 75 -1.68 38.14 -11.57
C GLN A 75 -2.31 39.53 -11.58
N VAL A 76 -1.71 40.44 -10.83
CA VAL A 76 -2.05 41.85 -10.82
C VAL A 76 -1.32 42.47 -12.00
N SER A 77 -2.05 43.09 -12.92
CA SER A 77 -1.58 44.12 -13.84
C SER A 77 -2.73 45.08 -14.09
#